data_AF-B4EEJ0-F1
#
_entry.id   AF-B4EEJ0-F1
#
_cell.length_a   1.000
_cell.length_b   1.000
_cell.length_c   1.000
_cell.angle_alpha   90.00
_cell.angle_beta   90.00
_cell.angle_gamma   90.00
#
_symmetry.space_group_name_H-M   'P 1'
#
loop_
_entity.id
_entity.type
_entity.pdbx_description
1 polymer ?
#
loop_
_entity_poly.entity_id
_entity_poly.type
_entity_poly.pdbx_seq_one_letter_code
_entity_poly.pdbx_strand_id
1 'polypeptide(L)'
;MIGGARRGRAARRDGAEFARNRMTELIRIAALFAATALAEIVGCYLPWLVLKAGRPAWLLVPAALSLALFAWLLTLHPSAAGRTYAAYGGVYIAVALVWLRVVDGVALTRWDVAGAVLALGGMAVIALQPRA
;
A
#
# COMPACT_ATOMS: atom_id res chain seq x y z
N MET A 1 -10.20 50.50 -3.43
CA MET A 1 -10.27 49.28 -4.26
C MET A 1 -9.23 48.19 -3.95
N ILE A 2 -8.40 48.27 -2.89
CA ILE A 2 -7.27 47.33 -2.66
C ILE A 2 -7.67 46.08 -1.83
N GLY A 3 -8.81 46.09 -1.14
CA GLY A 3 -9.25 45.01 -0.24
C GLY A 3 -9.72 43.72 -0.94
N GLY A 4 -10.34 43.82 -2.12
CA GLY A 4 -10.84 42.65 -2.87
C GLY A 4 -9.73 41.75 -3.39
N ALA A 5 -8.64 42.34 -3.88
CA ALA A 5 -7.48 41.63 -4.43
C ALA A 5 -6.60 40.95 -3.35
N ARG A 6 -6.69 41.37 -2.08
CA ARG A 6 -6.02 40.70 -0.94
C ARG A 6 -6.85 39.53 -0.42
N ARG A 7 -8.17 39.68 -0.30
CA ARG A 7 -9.10 38.58 0.08
C ARG A 7 -9.05 37.41 -0.91
N GLY A 8 -9.03 37.69 -2.21
CA GLY A 8 -8.92 36.64 -3.23
C GLY A 8 -7.60 35.87 -3.19
N ARG A 9 -6.48 36.51 -2.79
CA ARG A 9 -5.18 35.86 -2.64
C ARG A 9 -5.09 34.96 -1.40
N ALA A 10 -5.70 35.36 -0.28
CA ALA A 10 -5.77 34.54 0.93
C ALA A 10 -6.58 33.25 0.69
N ALA A 11 -7.82 33.37 0.17
CA ALA A 11 -8.66 32.20 -0.11
C ALA A 11 -8.03 31.21 -1.10
N ARG A 12 -7.28 31.70 -2.10
CA ARG A 12 -6.55 30.86 -3.07
C ARG A 12 -5.34 30.16 -2.44
N ARG A 13 -4.69 30.80 -1.46
CA ARG A 13 -3.59 30.22 -0.68
C ARG A 13 -4.10 29.12 0.26
N ASP A 14 -5.21 29.37 0.94
CA ASP A 14 -5.85 28.42 1.86
C ASP A 14 -6.32 27.15 1.12
N GLY A 15 -6.89 27.30 -0.08
CA GLY A 15 -7.28 26.17 -0.93
C GLY A 15 -6.08 25.34 -1.42
N ALA A 16 -4.97 25.99 -1.76
CA ALA A 16 -3.74 25.30 -2.16
C ALA A 16 -3.07 24.58 -0.98
N GLU A 17 -3.14 25.15 0.23
CA GLU A 17 -2.63 24.53 1.46
C GLU A 17 -3.47 23.33 1.88
N PHE A 18 -4.80 23.43 1.82
CA PHE A 18 -5.70 22.30 2.05
C PHE A 18 -5.46 21.15 1.07
N ALA A 19 -5.32 21.45 -0.23
CA ALA A 19 -5.03 20.44 -1.24
C ALA A 19 -3.67 19.77 -1.00
N ARG A 20 -2.65 20.54 -0.61
CA ARG A 20 -1.31 20.04 -0.29
C ARG A 20 -1.35 19.12 0.94
N ASN A 21 -2.02 19.53 2.02
CA ASN A 21 -2.13 18.73 3.24
C ASN A 21 -2.87 17.42 2.98
N ARG A 22 -3.97 17.45 2.21
CA ARG A 22 -4.66 16.21 1.80
C ARG A 22 -3.77 15.29 0.95
N MET A 23 -3.02 15.85 0.00
CA MET A 23 -2.09 15.06 -0.81
C MET A 23 -1.02 14.39 0.05
N THR A 24 -0.44 15.11 1.01
CA THR A 24 0.56 14.57 1.93
C THR A 24 0.01 13.41 2.75
N GLU A 25 -1.22 13.51 3.27
CA GLU A 25 -1.85 12.42 4.02
C GLU A 25 -2.14 11.19 3.15
N LEU A 26 -2.62 11.38 1.91
CA LEU A 26 -2.82 10.28 0.97
C LEU A 26 -1.51 9.54 0.66
N ILE A 27 -0.42 10.28 0.43
CA ILE A 27 0.90 9.71 0.17
C ILE A 27 1.39 8.92 1.39
N ARG A 28 1.19 9.44 2.61
CA ARG A 28 1.55 8.73 3.84
C ARG A 28 0.81 7.41 3.98
N ILE A 29 -0.50 7.42 3.77
CA ILE A 29 -1.33 6.19 3.85
C ILE A 29 -0.91 5.20 2.76
N ALA A 30 -0.69 5.65 1.53
CA ALA A 30 -0.22 4.79 0.44
C ALA A 30 1.16 4.18 0.74
N ALA A 31 2.09 4.98 1.28
CA ALA A 31 3.41 4.52 1.70
C ALA A 31 3.32 3.50 2.84
N LEU A 32 2.40 3.71 3.79
CA LEU A 32 2.14 2.78 4.87
C LEU A 32 1.66 1.43 4.31
N PHE A 33 0.66 1.43 3.43
CA PHE A 33 0.18 0.21 2.76
C PHE A 33 1.29 -0.50 1.97
N ALA A 34 2.15 0.25 1.26
CA ALA A 34 3.26 -0.32 0.51
C ALA A 34 4.31 -0.97 1.44
N ALA A 35 4.63 -0.33 2.57
CA ALA A 35 5.51 -0.88 3.59
C ALA A 35 4.92 -2.14 4.24
N THR A 36 3.61 -2.12 4.54
CA THR A 36 2.87 -3.29 5.01
C THR A 36 2.96 -4.45 4.01
N ALA A 37 2.75 -4.19 2.72
CA ALA A 37 2.81 -5.20 1.66
C ALA A 37 4.20 -5.82 1.54
N LEU A 38 5.23 -4.99 1.60
CA LEU A 38 6.61 -5.46 1.53
C LEU A 38 6.96 -6.35 2.73
N ALA A 39 6.55 -5.96 3.94
CA ALA A 39 6.79 -6.75 5.15
C ALA A 39 6.10 -8.12 5.10
N GLU A 40 4.87 -8.19 4.57
CA GLU A 40 4.18 -9.47 4.36
C GLU A 40 4.89 -10.34 3.32
N ILE A 41 5.21 -9.77 2.15
CA ILE A 41 5.85 -10.52 1.06
C ILE A 41 7.20 -11.08 1.54
N VAL A 42 8.03 -10.28 2.20
CA VAL A 42 9.31 -10.74 2.76
C VAL A 42 9.08 -11.84 3.81
N GLY A 43 8.11 -11.65 4.70
CA GLY A 43 7.75 -12.61 5.75
C GLY A 43 7.28 -13.96 5.20
N CYS A 44 6.63 -13.97 4.04
CA CYS A 44 6.17 -15.18 3.35
C CYS A 44 7.22 -15.77 2.40
N TYR A 45 8.09 -14.93 1.83
CA TYR A 45 9.11 -15.35 0.87
C TYR A 45 10.29 -16.06 1.54
N LEU A 46 10.73 -15.60 2.72
CA LEU A 46 11.84 -16.20 3.44
C LEU A 46 11.58 -17.67 3.87
N PRO A 47 10.40 -18.05 4.40
CA PRO A 47 10.06 -19.45 4.65
C PRO A 47 9.97 -20.26 3.35
N TRP A 48 9.44 -19.68 2.28
CA TRP A 48 9.41 -20.33 0.96
C TRP A 48 10.83 -20.67 0.49
N LEU A 49 11.80 -19.76 0.65
CA LEU A 49 13.20 -20.01 0.34
C LEU A 49 13.79 -21.17 1.16
N VAL A 50 13.46 -21.27 2.45
CA VAL A 50 13.93 -22.38 3.30
C VAL A 50 13.34 -23.70 2.85
N LEU A 51 12.01 -23.76 2.68
CA LEU A 51 11.27 -24.99 2.44
C LEU A 51 11.34 -25.48 0.98
N LYS A 52 11.46 -24.57 0.01
CA LYS A 52 11.45 -24.89 -1.43
C LYS A 52 12.79 -24.71 -2.11
N ALA A 53 13.61 -23.76 -1.66
CA ALA A 53 14.91 -23.47 -2.27
C ALA A 53 16.12 -23.98 -1.45
N GLY A 54 15.88 -24.76 -0.38
CA GLY A 54 16.93 -25.37 0.44
C GLY A 54 17.82 -24.36 1.18
N ARG A 55 17.32 -23.14 1.40
CA ARG A 55 18.05 -22.06 2.08
C ARG A 55 18.07 -22.31 3.60
N PRO A 56 19.04 -21.75 4.34
CA PRO A 56 19.26 -22.14 5.73
C PRO A 56 18.10 -21.73 6.65
N ALA A 57 17.76 -22.60 7.59
CA ALA A 57 16.58 -22.45 8.46
C ALA A 57 16.60 -21.20 9.36
N TRP A 58 17.77 -20.59 9.61
CA TRP A 58 17.84 -19.35 10.40
C TRP A 58 17.05 -18.20 9.76
N LEU A 59 16.78 -18.25 8.45
CA LEU A 59 15.94 -17.28 7.74
C LEU A 59 14.48 -17.25 8.26
N LEU A 60 14.04 -18.27 8.99
CA LEU A 60 12.72 -18.27 9.64
C LEU A 60 12.61 -17.21 10.75
N VAL A 61 13.73 -16.82 11.38
CA VAL A 61 13.74 -15.77 12.40
C VAL A 61 13.41 -14.39 11.80
N PRO A 62 14.14 -13.89 10.78
CA PRO A 62 13.76 -12.64 10.13
C PRO A 62 12.39 -12.73 9.42
N ALA A 63 11.97 -13.91 8.96
CA ALA A 63 10.62 -14.11 8.44
C ALA A 63 9.53 -13.82 9.48
N ALA A 64 9.66 -14.43 10.67
CA ALA A 64 8.73 -14.23 11.78
C ALA A 64 8.71 -12.78 12.25
N LEU A 65 9.88 -12.12 12.33
CA LEU A 65 9.97 -10.70 12.66
C LEU A 65 9.27 -9.83 11.61
N SER A 66 9.40 -10.15 10.32
CA SER A 66 8.74 -9.42 9.24
C SER A 66 7.22 -9.57 9.30
N LEU A 67 6.70 -10.76 9.60
CA LEU A 67 5.26 -11.00 9.79
C LEU A 67 4.72 -10.30 11.05
N ALA A 68 5.48 -10.28 12.14
CA ALA A 68 5.12 -9.51 13.33
C ALA A 68 5.07 -7.99 13.04
N LEU A 69 6.04 -7.49 12.28
CA LEU A 69 6.07 -6.10 11.82
C LEU A 69 4.86 -5.78 10.92
N PHE A 70 4.53 -6.66 9.98
CA PHE A 70 3.32 -6.54 9.15
C PHE A 70 2.04 -6.43 9.98
N ALA A 71 1.86 -7.32 10.97
CA ALA A 71 0.71 -7.30 11.85
C ALA A 71 0.62 -5.99 12.64
N TRP A 72 1.74 -5.47 13.13
CA TRP A 72 1.79 -4.14 13.76
C TRP A 72 1.41 -3.05 12.75
N LEU A 73 2.04 -2.97 11.59
CA LEU A 73 1.77 -1.94 10.57
C LEU A 73 0.28 -1.81 10.22
N LEU A 74 -0.45 -2.93 10.18
CA LEU A 74 -1.90 -2.91 9.96
C LEU A 74 -2.68 -2.19 11.06
N THR A 75 -2.24 -2.26 12.32
CA THR A 75 -2.88 -1.54 13.44
C THR A 75 -2.77 -0.02 13.33
N LEU A 76 -1.82 0.49 12.54
CA LEU A 76 -1.63 1.94 12.34
C LEU A 76 -2.63 2.54 11.34
N HIS A 77 -3.40 1.71 10.65
CA HIS A 77 -4.36 2.20 9.66
C HIS A 77 -5.63 2.74 10.35
N PRO A 78 -6.07 3.97 10.04
CA PRO A 78 -7.15 4.65 10.75
C PRO A 78 -8.57 4.15 10.40
N SER A 79 -8.71 3.05 9.64
CA SER A 79 -9.99 2.49 9.19
C SER A 79 -10.33 1.17 9.87
N ALA A 80 -11.62 0.81 9.87
CA ALA A 80 -12.08 -0.50 10.32
C ALA A 80 -11.24 -1.62 9.71
N ALA A 81 -10.72 -2.51 10.56
CA ALA A 81 -9.71 -3.50 10.19
C ALA A 81 -10.09 -4.28 8.92
N GLY A 82 -11.33 -4.76 8.82
CA GLY A 82 -11.80 -5.50 7.64
C GLY A 82 -11.73 -4.71 6.32
N ARG A 83 -12.05 -3.41 6.34
CA ARG A 83 -11.92 -2.56 5.14
C ARG A 83 -10.47 -2.26 4.81
N THR A 84 -9.62 -2.11 5.84
CA THR A 84 -8.18 -1.99 5.67
C THR A 84 -7.63 -3.22 4.96
N TYR A 85 -7.95 -4.44 5.42
CA TYR A 85 -7.51 -5.68 4.78
C TYR A 85 -7.98 -5.80 3.33
N ALA A 86 -9.24 -5.44 3.06
CA ALA A 86 -9.78 -5.53 1.71
C ALA A 86 -9.15 -4.50 0.75
N ALA A 87 -8.91 -3.27 1.20
CA ALA A 87 -8.21 -2.26 0.39
C ALA A 87 -6.73 -2.63 0.21
N TYR A 88 -6.08 -3.09 1.29
CA TYR A 88 -4.70 -3.56 1.30
C TYR A 88 -4.44 -4.63 0.25
N GLY A 89 -5.36 -5.59 0.06
CA GLY A 89 -5.19 -6.69 -0.89
C GLY A 89 -4.90 -6.22 -2.33
N GLY A 90 -5.45 -5.08 -2.75
CA GLY A 90 -5.13 -4.48 -4.05
C GLY A 90 -3.68 -3.98 -4.13
N VAL A 91 -3.21 -3.31 -3.07
CA VAL A 91 -1.82 -2.85 -2.96
C VAL A 91 -0.87 -4.05 -2.92
N TYR A 92 -1.21 -5.09 -2.14
CA TYR A 92 -0.45 -6.33 -2.05
C TYR A 92 -0.24 -6.95 -3.44
N ILE A 93 -1.29 -7.06 -4.25
CA ILE A 93 -1.18 -7.61 -5.62
C ILE A 93 -0.22 -6.76 -6.48
N ALA A 94 -0.34 -5.44 -6.43
CA ALA A 94 0.56 -4.56 -7.19
C ALA A 94 2.02 -4.74 -6.77
N VAL A 95 2.30 -4.78 -5.45
CA VAL A 95 3.65 -4.97 -4.92
C VAL A 95 4.18 -6.37 -5.22
N ALA A 96 3.35 -7.41 -5.13
CA ALA A 96 3.72 -8.79 -5.46
C ALA A 96 4.11 -8.95 -6.93
N LEU A 97 3.42 -8.26 -7.85
CA LEU A 97 3.77 -8.25 -9.27
C LEU A 97 5.09 -7.50 -9.56
N VAL A 98 5.34 -6.40 -8.84
CA VAL A 98 6.65 -5.73 -8.90
C VAL A 98 7.75 -6.65 -8.35
N TRP A 99 7.48 -7.35 -7.24
CA TRP A 99 8.39 -8.33 -6.66
C TRP A 99 8.70 -9.47 -7.63
N LEU A 100 7.67 -10.06 -8.25
CA LEU A 100 7.79 -11.09 -9.28
C LEU A 100 8.73 -10.67 -10.42
N ARG A 101 8.62 -9.39 -10.83
CA ARG A 101 9.46 -8.85 -11.90
C ARG A 101 10.89 -8.53 -11.47
N VAL A 102 11.09 -8.03 -10.25
CA VAL A 102 12.36 -7.49 -9.77
C VAL A 102 13.20 -8.54 -9.05
N VAL A 103 12.59 -9.30 -8.13
CA VAL A 103 13.27 -10.29 -7.28
C VAL A 103 13.28 -11.66 -7.95
N ASP A 104 12.13 -12.12 -8.44
CA ASP A 104 12.05 -13.43 -9.11
C ASP A 104 12.47 -13.36 -10.58
N GLY A 105 12.59 -12.16 -11.16
CA GLY A 105 13.06 -11.93 -12.53
C GLY A 105 12.08 -12.39 -13.61
N VAL A 106 10.83 -12.70 -13.26
CA VAL A 106 9.82 -13.22 -14.18
C VAL A 106 9.13 -12.08 -14.93
N ALA A 107 8.99 -12.21 -16.24
CA ALA A 107 8.29 -11.21 -17.04
C ALA A 107 6.78 -11.21 -16.75
N LEU A 108 6.22 -10.02 -16.54
CA LEU A 108 4.79 -9.83 -16.34
C LEU A 108 4.03 -10.17 -17.62
N THR A 109 3.01 -11.01 -17.49
CA THR A 109 2.13 -11.38 -18.59
C THR A 109 0.95 -10.41 -18.70
N ARG A 110 0.28 -10.43 -19.86
CA ARG A 110 -0.98 -9.70 -20.06
C ARG A 110 -2.07 -10.09 -19.05
N TRP A 111 -2.02 -11.32 -18.54
CA TRP A 111 -2.98 -11.81 -17.55
C TRP A 111 -2.67 -11.26 -16.15
N ASP A 112 -1.40 -11.11 -15.80
CA ASP A 112 -0.99 -10.47 -14.54
C ASP A 112 -1.46 -9.02 -14.49
N VAL A 113 -1.29 -8.29 -15.59
CA VAL A 113 -1.76 -6.90 -15.71
C VAL A 113 -3.29 -6.82 -15.61
N ALA A 114 -4.01 -7.69 -16.32
CA ALA A 114 -5.47 -7.73 -16.24
C ALA A 114 -5.97 -8.04 -14.82
N GLY A 115 -5.35 -9.01 -14.15
CA GLY A 115 -5.63 -9.33 -12.76
C GLY A 115 -5.36 -8.17 -11.80
N ALA A 116 -4.23 -7.47 -11.99
CA ALA A 116 -3.89 -6.28 -11.21
C ALA A 116 -4.95 -5.18 -11.35
N VAL A 117 -5.40 -4.91 -12.57
CA VAL A 117 -6.44 -3.89 -12.84
C VAL A 117 -7.74 -4.27 -12.14
N LEU A 118 -8.16 -5.52 -12.22
CA LEU A 118 -9.38 -5.99 -11.53
C LEU A 118 -9.26 -5.88 -10.01
N ALA A 119 -8.12 -6.28 -9.45
CA ALA A 119 -7.86 -6.19 -8.02
C ALA A 119 -7.84 -4.75 -7.51
N LEU A 120 -7.15 -3.85 -8.21
CA LEU A 120 -7.11 -2.44 -7.90
C LEU A 120 -8.49 -1.78 -8.07
N GLY A 121 -9.29 -2.23 -9.05
CA GLY A 121 -10.69 -1.82 -9.20
C GLY A 121 -11.54 -2.20 -7.99
N GLY A 122 -11.44 -3.45 -7.54
CA GLY A 122 -12.13 -3.92 -6.32
C GLY A 122 -11.71 -3.15 -5.07
N MET A 123 -10.41 -2.93 -4.91
CA MET A 123 -9.86 -2.07 -3.85
C MET A 123 -10.46 -0.66 -3.92
N ALA A 124 -10.50 -0.04 -5.09
CA ALA A 124 -11.01 1.32 -5.26
C ALA A 124 -12.48 1.42 -4.84
N VAL A 125 -13.31 0.44 -5.20
CA VAL A 125 -14.72 0.38 -4.78
C VAL A 125 -14.83 0.34 -3.25
N ILE A 126 -14.03 -0.50 -2.58
CA ILE A 126 -14.09 -0.66 -1.12
C ILE A 126 -13.52 0.55 -0.39
N ALA A 127 -12.43 1.13 -0.90
CA ALA A 127 -11.77 2.28 -0.31
C ALA A 127 -12.57 3.58 -0.46
N LEU A 128 -13.28 3.74 -1.58
CA LEU A 128 -14.05 4.94 -1.93
C LEU A 128 -15.54 4.83 -1.61
N GLN A 129 -15.99 3.74 -1.00
CA GLN A 129 -17.40 3.57 -0.66
C GLN A 129 -17.91 4.74 0.24
N PRO A 130 -19.16 5.19 0.05
CA PRO A 130 -19.75 6.24 0.88
C PRO A 130 -19.75 5.85 2.36
N ARG A 131 -19.38 6.79 3.23
CA ARG A 131 -19.53 6.63 4.68
C ARG A 131 -20.95 7.06 5.03
N ALA A 132 -21.81 6.09 5.37
CA ALA A 132 -23.14 6.33 5.93
C ALA A 132 -23.03 6.82 7.38
#